data_AF-A0A0D2J554-F1
#
_entry.id   AF-A0A0D2J554-F1
#
_cell.length_a   1.000
_cell.length_b   1.000
_cell.length_c   1.000
_cell.angle_alpha   90.00
_cell.angle_beta   90.00
_cell.angle_gamma   90.00
#
_symmetry.space_group_name_H-M   'P 1'
#
loop_
_entity.id
_entity.type
_entity.pdbx_description
1 polymer ?
#
loop_
_entity_poly.entity_id
_entity_poly.type
_entity_poly.pdbx_seq_one_letter_code
_entity_poly.pdbx_strand_id
1 'polypeptide(L)'
;MFGLTKDEIKEMAKASGLAPRDFVVEDRIGRDFQDLLRSINPVFLKTMPGGRRLRLRLNPFGDCIFLGSRGCTLPRRARPIYCRLYPFCFTAEDRLMVLLSDTCLAQKGAGSWHDVIERMGEDETGLRRLFARFKENAREHAEWAAAGGTVDELN
;
A
#
# COMPACT_ATOMS: atom_id res chain seq x y z
N MET A 1 8.59 0.49 1.49
CA MET A 1 7.23 0.60 0.92
C MET A 1 6.57 -0.78 0.99
N PHE A 2 5.26 -0.83 1.30
CA PHE A 2 4.51 -2.09 1.44
C PHE A 2 4.28 -2.74 0.07
N GLY A 3 3.97 -4.03 0.06
CA GLY A 3 3.70 -4.78 -1.16
C GLY A 3 2.31 -4.47 -1.71
N LEU A 4 2.21 -4.41 -3.04
CA LEU A 4 0.94 -4.38 -3.76
C LEU A 4 0.33 -5.77 -3.81
N THR A 5 -1.01 -5.84 -3.74
CA THR A 5 -1.73 -7.10 -3.95
C THR A 5 -2.14 -7.28 -5.41
N LYS A 6 -2.49 -8.52 -5.79
CA LYS A 6 -2.94 -8.85 -7.15
C LYS A 6 -4.16 -8.02 -7.56
N ASP A 7 -5.09 -7.80 -6.63
CA ASP A 7 -6.34 -7.10 -6.91
C ASP A 7 -6.14 -5.58 -6.97
N GLU A 8 -5.22 -5.04 -6.18
CA GLU A 8 -4.80 -3.65 -6.34
C GLU A 8 -4.18 -3.41 -7.72
N ILE A 9 -3.31 -4.33 -8.17
CA ILE A 9 -2.68 -4.24 -9.49
C ILE A 9 -3.73 -4.29 -10.61
N LYS A 10 -4.71 -5.21 -10.54
CA LYS A 10 -5.80 -5.32 -11.51
C LYS A 10 -6.66 -4.04 -11.55
N GLU A 11 -7.03 -3.51 -10.40
CA GLU A 11 -7.81 -2.26 -10.31
C GLU A 11 -7.03 -1.06 -10.87
N MET A 12 -5.72 -1.00 -10.60
CA MET A 12 -4.84 0.02 -11.15
C MET A 12 -4.69 -0.08 -12.66
N ALA A 13 -4.51 -1.29 -13.21
CA ALA A 13 -4.42 -1.53 -14.64
C ALA A 13 -5.70 -1.06 -15.34
N LYS A 14 -6.86 -1.47 -14.82
CA LYS A 14 -8.17 -1.03 -15.33
C LYS A 14 -8.34 0.49 -15.28
N ALA A 15 -7.92 1.14 -14.20
CA ALA A 15 -8.10 2.59 -14.04
C ALA A 15 -7.11 3.43 -14.85
N SER A 16 -5.90 2.92 -15.10
CA SER A 16 -4.84 3.63 -15.82
C SER A 16 -4.81 3.32 -17.31
N GLY A 17 -5.35 2.17 -17.73
CA GLY A 17 -5.21 1.64 -19.08
C GLY A 17 -3.80 1.08 -19.38
N LEU A 18 -2.92 1.00 -18.38
CA LEU A 18 -1.56 0.47 -18.53
C LEU A 18 -1.53 -1.03 -18.22
N ALA A 19 -0.62 -1.75 -18.87
CA ALA A 19 -0.35 -3.13 -18.47
C ALA A 19 0.39 -3.15 -17.12
N PRO A 20 0.12 -4.11 -16.22
CA PRO A 20 0.83 -4.29 -14.95
C PRO A 20 2.36 -4.16 -15.05
N ARG A 21 3.00 -4.75 -16.06
CA ARG A 21 4.47 -4.68 -16.26
C ARG A 21 5.03 -3.26 -16.41
N ASP A 22 4.20 -2.32 -16.86
CA ASP A 22 4.60 -0.95 -17.12
C ASP A 22 4.71 -0.15 -15.80
N PHE A 23 3.94 -0.52 -14.77
CA PHE A 23 3.91 0.20 -13.50
C PHE A 23 4.26 -0.63 -12.27
N VAL A 24 4.38 -1.95 -12.38
CA VAL A 24 4.80 -2.85 -11.30
C VAL A 24 6.23 -3.32 -11.55
N VAL A 25 7.00 -3.38 -10.49
CA VAL A 25 8.29 -4.08 -10.43
C VAL A 25 8.30 -5.04 -9.27
N GLU A 26 9.05 -6.11 -9.43
CA GLU A 26 9.30 -7.09 -8.38
C GLU A 26 10.67 -6.85 -7.75
N ASP A 27 10.74 -6.94 -6.43
CA ASP A 27 11.99 -7.03 -5.69
C ASP A 27 11.88 -7.98 -4.49
N ARG A 28 12.95 -8.04 -3.70
CA ARG A 28 12.98 -8.80 -2.45
C ARG A 28 13.28 -7.89 -1.28
N ILE A 29 12.67 -8.18 -0.14
CA ILE A 29 12.96 -7.51 1.12
C ILE A 29 13.83 -8.38 2.04
N GLY A 30 14.77 -7.74 2.74
CA GLY A 30 15.65 -8.40 3.70
C GLY A 30 14.92 -8.88 4.97
N ARG A 31 15.57 -9.75 5.73
CA ARG A 31 15.01 -10.35 6.96
C ARG A 31 14.67 -9.30 8.01
N ASP A 32 15.57 -8.35 8.25
CA ASP A 32 15.36 -7.30 9.26
C ASP A 32 14.08 -6.50 9.01
N PHE A 33 13.78 -6.20 7.74
CA PHE A 33 12.55 -5.51 7.38
C PHE A 33 11.32 -6.42 7.53
N GLN A 34 11.45 -7.72 7.26
CA GLN A 34 10.38 -8.68 7.53
C GLN A 34 10.08 -8.79 9.03
N ASP A 35 11.10 -8.77 9.87
CA ASP A 35 10.98 -8.86 11.33
C ASP A 35 10.31 -7.60 11.90
N LEU A 36 10.67 -6.42 11.38
CA LEU A 36 9.99 -5.16 11.69
C LEU A 36 8.51 -5.21 11.29
N LEU A 37 8.18 -5.68 10.08
CA LEU A 37 6.78 -5.78 9.66
C LEU A 37 6.00 -6.77 10.53
N ARG A 38 6.64 -7.87 10.95
CA ARG A 38 6.03 -8.88 11.83
C ARG A 38 5.71 -8.30 13.21
N SER A 39 6.57 -7.44 13.76
CA SER A 39 6.34 -6.81 15.07
C SER A 39 5.23 -5.74 15.03
N ILE A 40 5.01 -5.12 13.87
CA ILE A 40 3.90 -4.15 13.68
C ILE A 40 2.59 -4.90 13.47
N ASN A 41 2.50 -5.67 12.38
CA ASN A 41 1.36 -6.51 12.06
C ASN A 41 1.76 -7.57 11.02
N PRO A 42 1.67 -8.87 11.33
CA PRO A 42 2.11 -9.94 10.44
C PRO A 42 1.33 -9.97 9.11
N VAL A 43 0.17 -9.33 9.01
CA VAL A 43 -0.59 -9.26 7.76
C VAL A 43 0.18 -8.57 6.63
N PHE A 44 1.09 -7.64 6.94
CA PHE A 44 1.92 -7.00 5.93
C PHE A 44 2.82 -7.99 5.18
N LEU A 45 3.29 -9.04 5.84
CA LEU A 45 4.10 -10.09 5.21
C LEU A 45 3.31 -10.88 4.15
N LYS A 46 1.98 -10.91 4.25
CA LYS A 46 1.15 -11.57 3.24
C LYS A 46 1.14 -10.84 1.89
N THR A 47 1.47 -9.54 1.87
CA THR A 47 1.70 -8.78 0.63
C THR A 47 3.09 -9.01 0.03
N MET A 48 3.94 -9.78 0.72
CA MET A 48 5.28 -10.12 0.24
C MET A 48 5.73 -11.52 0.66
N PRO A 49 5.02 -12.59 0.23
CA PRO A 49 5.30 -13.96 0.65
C PRO A 49 6.74 -14.38 0.33
N GLY A 50 7.41 -14.98 1.31
CA GLY A 50 8.83 -15.34 1.18
C GLY A 50 9.77 -14.15 0.96
N GLY A 51 9.32 -12.93 1.24
CA GLY A 51 10.06 -11.69 1.00
C GLY A 51 10.00 -11.17 -0.44
N ARG A 52 9.30 -11.86 -1.36
CA ARG A 52 9.05 -11.36 -2.73
C ARG A 52 8.02 -10.25 -2.65
N ARG A 53 8.33 -9.05 -3.11
CA ARG A 53 7.45 -7.89 -3.03
C ARG A 53 7.17 -7.33 -4.43
N LEU A 54 5.89 -7.14 -4.73
CA LEU A 54 5.45 -6.32 -5.86
C LEU A 54 5.31 -4.88 -5.40
N ARG A 55 5.88 -3.92 -6.12
CA ARG A 55 5.78 -2.50 -5.79
C ARG A 55 5.65 -1.64 -7.04
N LEU A 56 5.27 -0.39 -6.83
CA LEU A 56 5.22 0.58 -7.91
C LEU A 56 6.61 0.87 -8.46
N ARG A 57 6.70 0.95 -9.79
CA ARG A 57 7.85 1.48 -10.50
C ARG A 57 8.06 2.94 -10.10
N LEU A 58 9.32 3.30 -9.95
CA LEU A 58 9.73 4.69 -9.72
C LEU A 58 10.27 5.26 -11.03
N ASN A 59 10.08 6.56 -11.23
CA ASN A 59 10.73 7.30 -12.30
C ASN A 59 12.23 7.52 -11.98
N PRO A 60 13.04 8.08 -12.90
CA PRO A 60 14.46 8.35 -12.64
C PRO A 60 14.74 9.32 -11.48
N PHE A 61 13.75 10.12 -11.06
CA PHE A 61 13.85 11.05 -9.93
C PHE A 61 13.49 10.38 -8.59
N GLY A 62 13.09 9.10 -8.60
CA GLY A 62 12.69 8.36 -7.40
C GLY A 62 11.21 8.50 -7.03
N ASP A 63 10.41 9.20 -7.83
CA ASP A 63 8.97 9.34 -7.58
C ASP A 63 8.19 8.15 -8.11
N CYS A 64 7.04 7.87 -7.50
CA CYS A 64 6.07 6.92 -8.04
C CYS A 64 5.67 7.30 -9.47
N ILE A 65 5.59 6.32 -10.38
CA ILE A 65 5.17 6.54 -11.78
C ILE A 65 3.77 7.19 -11.93
N PHE A 66 2.90 7.04 -10.93
CA PHE A 66 1.59 7.69 -10.89
C PHE A 66 1.58 9.05 -10.19
N LEU A 67 2.73 9.60 -9.81
CA LEU A 67 2.82 10.95 -9.24
C LEU A 67 2.77 11.99 -10.37
N GLY A 68 1.73 12.83 -10.38
CA GLY A 68 1.63 14.00 -11.25
C GLY A 68 1.79 15.31 -10.47
N SER A 69 1.76 16.43 -11.19
CA SER A 69 1.92 17.78 -10.62
C SER A 69 0.85 18.17 -9.59
N ARG A 70 -0.31 17.50 -9.60
CA ARG A 70 -1.42 17.71 -8.64
C ARG A 70 -1.60 16.52 -7.69
N GLY A 71 -0.56 15.69 -7.52
CA GLY A 71 -0.61 14.46 -6.76
C GLY A 71 -0.90 13.23 -7.63
N CYS A 72 -1.35 12.14 -7.00
CA CYS A 72 -1.51 10.86 -7.67
C CYS A 72 -2.57 10.93 -8.79
N THR A 73 -2.17 10.53 -9.99
CA THR A 73 -3.00 10.52 -11.22
C THR A 73 -4.08 9.44 -11.20
N LEU A 74 -3.92 8.40 -10.37
CA LEU A 74 -4.95 7.37 -10.20
C LEU A 74 -6.18 7.93 -9.45
N PRO A 75 -7.40 7.56 -9.89
CA PRO A 75 -8.61 7.79 -9.12
C PRO A 75 -8.47 7.19 -7.72
N ARG A 76 -9.01 7.88 -6.70
CA ARG A 76 -8.83 7.51 -5.29
C ARG A 76 -9.15 6.04 -4.99
N ARG A 77 -10.17 5.46 -5.63
CA ARG A 77 -10.59 4.06 -5.42
C ARG A 77 -9.59 3.03 -5.95
N ALA A 78 -8.87 3.38 -7.02
CA ALA A 78 -7.86 2.54 -7.67
C ALA A 78 -6.46 2.71 -7.08
N ARG A 79 -6.24 3.71 -6.22
CA ARG A 79 -4.97 3.84 -5.48
C ARG A 79 -4.79 2.62 -4.56
N PRO A 80 -3.54 2.13 -4.39
CA PRO A 80 -3.25 1.10 -3.40
C PRO A 80 -3.83 1.48 -2.04
N ILE A 81 -4.39 0.51 -1.32
CA ILE A 81 -5.00 0.70 -0.01
C ILE A 81 -3.97 1.30 0.94
N TYR A 82 -2.71 0.85 0.90
CA TYR A 82 -1.68 1.43 1.74
C TYR A 82 -1.44 2.93 1.44
N CYS A 83 -1.49 3.36 0.17
CA CYS A 83 -1.41 4.78 -0.19
C CYS A 83 -2.61 5.61 0.31
N ARG A 84 -3.75 4.96 0.58
CA ARG A 84 -4.94 5.60 1.16
C ARG A 84 -4.94 5.57 2.69
N LEU A 85 -4.24 4.59 3.29
CA LEU A 85 -4.06 4.47 4.73
C LEU A 85 -2.94 5.36 5.25
N TYR A 86 -1.82 5.49 4.52
CA TYR A 86 -0.66 6.27 4.98
C TYR A 86 -1.06 7.72 5.34
N PRO A 87 -0.65 8.25 6.50
CA PRO A 87 0.37 7.73 7.41
C PRO A 87 -0.13 6.79 8.51
N PHE A 88 -1.37 6.33 8.44
CA PHE A 88 -1.97 5.44 9.43
C PHE A 88 -1.62 3.97 9.19
N CYS A 89 -1.55 3.22 10.28
CA CYS A 89 -1.32 1.79 10.31
C CYS A 89 -2.10 1.16 11.48
N PHE A 90 -2.32 -0.14 11.47
CA PHE A 90 -2.95 -0.86 12.57
C PHE A 90 -1.98 -1.92 13.13
N THR A 91 -1.93 -2.05 14.47
CA THR A 91 -1.20 -3.15 15.12
C THR A 91 -1.89 -4.49 14.88
N ALA A 92 -1.24 -5.58 15.29
CA ALA A 92 -1.87 -6.91 15.29
C ALA A 92 -3.18 -6.96 16.10
N GLU A 93 -3.31 -6.14 17.14
CA GLU A 93 -4.53 -6.00 17.96
C GLU A 93 -5.53 -4.97 17.43
N ASP A 94 -5.45 -4.61 16.13
CA ASP A 94 -6.32 -3.63 15.46
C ASP A 94 -6.37 -2.24 16.16
N ARG A 95 -5.27 -1.86 16.83
CA ARG A 95 -5.08 -0.49 17.36
C ARG A 95 -4.52 0.42 16.28
N LEU A 96 -5.13 1.59 16.12
CA LEU A 96 -4.67 2.62 15.18
C LEU A 96 -3.33 3.21 15.68
N MET A 97 -2.36 3.29 14.78
CA MET A 97 -1.07 3.95 14.98
C MET A 97 -0.81 4.92 13.83
N VAL A 98 0.05 5.90 14.09
CA VAL A 98 0.51 6.87 13.09
C VAL A 98 2.01 6.69 12.88
N LEU A 99 2.41 6.61 11.61
CA LEU A 99 3.80 6.62 11.20
C LEU A 99 4.27 8.07 11.10
N LEU A 100 5.09 8.50 12.05
CA LEU A 100 5.63 9.85 12.05
C LEU A 100 6.56 10.06 10.85
N SER A 101 6.40 11.19 10.17
CA SER A 101 7.26 11.58 9.06
C SER A 101 7.33 13.10 8.94
N ASP A 102 8.54 13.62 9.09
CA ASP A 102 8.87 15.05 9.01
C ASP A 102 8.55 15.64 7.63
N THR A 103 8.40 14.77 6.62
CA THR A 103 8.10 15.13 5.23
C THR A 103 6.63 14.94 4.86
N CYS A 104 5.80 14.41 5.77
CA CYS A 104 4.38 14.21 5.51
C CYS A 104 3.60 15.53 5.59
N LEU A 105 3.13 16.01 4.43
CA LEU A 105 2.33 17.24 4.33
C LEU A 105 1.05 17.20 5.18
N ALA A 106 0.43 16.02 5.35
CA ALA A 106 -0.76 15.88 6.18
C ALA A 106 -0.46 16.10 7.66
N GLN A 107 0.73 15.68 8.13
CA GLN A 107 1.17 15.85 9.53
C GLN A 107 1.69 17.26 9.82
N LYS A 108 2.26 17.93 8.82
CA LYS A 108 2.85 19.27 8.99
C LYS A 108 1.81 20.27 9.50
N GLY A 109 2.02 20.79 10.71
CA GLY A 109 1.12 21.76 11.34
C GLY A 109 -0.27 21.21 11.67
N ALA A 110 -0.42 19.90 11.87
CA ALA A 110 -1.64 19.33 12.44
C ALA A 110 -1.64 19.51 13.98
N GLY A 111 -2.77 19.91 14.55
CA GLY A 111 -2.93 20.05 16.00
C GLY A 111 -3.28 18.73 16.68
N SER A 112 -3.82 17.76 15.93
CA SER A 112 -4.17 16.43 16.41
C SER A 112 -4.09 15.37 15.30
N TRP A 113 -4.16 14.08 15.65
CA TRP A 113 -4.28 13.01 14.67
C TRP A 113 -5.63 13.02 13.94
N HIS A 114 -6.68 13.57 14.55
CA HIS A 114 -7.97 13.70 13.88
C HIS A 114 -7.86 14.68 12.71
N ASP A 115 -7.14 15.80 12.87
CA ASP A 115 -6.85 16.75 11.79
C ASP A 115 -6.13 16.06 10.61
N VAL A 116 -5.21 15.14 10.90
CA VAL A 116 -4.49 14.39 9.85
C VAL A 116 -5.45 13.45 9.11
N ILE A 117 -6.37 12.79 9.82
CA ILE A 117 -7.39 11.91 9.23
C ILE A 117 -8.32 12.73 8.31
N GLU A 118 -8.80 13.88 8.78
CA GLU A 118 -9.66 14.77 8.00
C GLU A 118 -8.97 15.33 6.76
N ARG A 119 -7.69 15.75 6.87
CA ARG A 119 -6.89 16.20 5.72
C ARG A 119 -6.71 15.12 4.65
N MET A 120 -6.74 13.85 5.04
CA MET A 120 -6.68 12.71 4.12
C MET A 120 -8.05 12.34 3.51
N GLY A 121 -9.12 13.04 3.93
CA GLY A 121 -10.49 12.79 3.49
C GLY A 121 -11.03 11.44 3.95
N GLU A 122 -10.67 11.02 5.16
CA GLU A 122 -11.18 9.81 5.82
C GLU A 122 -11.73 10.15 7.22
N ASP A 123 -12.28 9.14 7.87
CA ASP A 123 -12.54 9.08 9.31
C ASP A 123 -12.01 7.75 9.87
N GLU A 124 -12.04 7.54 11.20
CA GLU A 124 -11.52 6.31 11.80
C GLU A 124 -12.27 5.05 11.28
N THR A 125 -13.58 5.15 11.11
CA THR A 125 -14.42 4.07 10.54
C THR A 125 -13.96 3.69 9.12
N GLY A 126 -13.62 4.69 8.31
CA GLY A 126 -13.11 4.56 6.96
C GLY A 126 -11.73 3.92 6.92
N LEU A 127 -10.83 4.31 7.83
CA LEU A 127 -9.53 3.68 8.00
C LEU A 127 -9.66 2.20 8.40
N ARG A 128 -10.55 1.88 9.35
CA ARG A 128 -10.82 0.49 9.77
C ARG A 128 -11.37 -0.34 8.62
N ARG A 129 -12.31 0.20 7.83
CA ARG A 129 -12.85 -0.46 6.64
C ARG A 129 -11.78 -0.68 5.58
N LEU A 130 -10.90 0.30 5.36
CA LEU A 130 -9.77 0.16 4.44
C LEU A 130 -8.81 -0.93 4.91
N PHE A 131 -8.50 -0.97 6.20
CA PHE A 131 -7.61 -1.98 6.75
C PHE A 131 -8.23 -3.38 6.69
N ALA A 132 -9.52 -3.53 6.97
CA ALA A 132 -10.23 -4.80 6.76
C ALA A 132 -10.11 -5.30 5.31
N ARG A 133 -10.31 -4.41 4.33
CA ARG A 133 -10.11 -4.73 2.91
C ARG A 133 -8.66 -5.10 2.60
N PHE A 134 -7.70 -4.41 3.21
CA PHE A 134 -6.29 -4.75 3.06
C PHE A 134 -5.98 -6.16 3.57
N LYS A 135 -6.52 -6.56 4.74
CA LYS A 135 -6.32 -7.90 5.31
C LYS A 135 -6.83 -8.99 4.35
N GLU A 136 -7.97 -8.77 3.72
CA GLU A 136 -8.55 -9.71 2.76
C GLU A 136 -7.69 -9.81 1.48
N ASN A 137 -7.41 -8.67 0.84
CA ASN A 137 -6.57 -8.60 -0.34
C ASN A 137 -5.19 -9.24 -0.11
N ALA A 138 -4.62 -9.05 1.07
CA ALA A 138 -3.33 -9.62 1.44
C ALA A 138 -3.41 -11.15 1.60
N ARG A 139 -4.50 -11.69 2.16
CA ARG A 139 -4.72 -13.15 2.24
C ARG A 139 -4.78 -13.76 0.86
N GLU A 140 -5.64 -13.24 -0.01
CA GLU A 140 -5.79 -13.78 -1.37
C GLU A 140 -4.51 -13.64 -2.20
N HIS A 141 -3.76 -12.55 -2.01
CA HIS A 141 -2.49 -12.37 -2.68
C HIS A 141 -1.45 -13.40 -2.24
N ALA A 142 -1.40 -13.73 -0.94
CA ALA A 142 -0.50 -14.76 -0.45
C ALA A 142 -0.82 -16.14 -1.05
N GLU A 143 -2.10 -16.49 -1.17
CA GLU A 143 -2.56 -17.73 -1.80
C GLU A 143 -2.19 -17.77 -3.29
N TRP A 144 -2.45 -16.68 -4.02
CA TRP A 144 -2.07 -16.55 -5.43
C TRP A 144 -0.55 -16.66 -5.65
N ALA A 145 0.25 -16.01 -4.80
CA ALA A 145 1.70 -16.08 -4.89
C ALA A 145 2.22 -17.49 -4.56
N ALA A 146 1.60 -18.19 -3.59
CA ALA A 146 1.94 -19.58 -3.28
C ALA A 146 1.60 -20.55 -4.42
N ALA A 147 0.57 -20.24 -5.21
CA ALA A 147 0.22 -20.97 -6.43
C ALA A 147 1.14 -20.66 -7.64
N GLY A 148 2.20 -19.87 -7.45
CA GLY A 148 3.15 -19.52 -8.51
C GLY A 148 2.79 -18.27 -9.31
N GLY A 149 1.84 -17.46 -8.82
CA GLY A 149 1.31 -16.32 -9.56
C GLY A 149 2.34 -15.25 -9.95
N THR A 150 2.26 -14.82 -11.21
CA THR A 150 3.18 -13.86 -11.83
C THR A 150 2.49 -12.57 -12.29
N VAL A 151 3.24 -11.46 -12.38
CA VAL A 151 2.67 -10.17 -12.84
C VAL A 151 2.10 -10.28 -14.25
N ASP A 152 2.65 -11.14 -15.10
CA ASP A 152 2.20 -11.33 -16.48
C ASP A 152 0.78 -11.94 -16.57
N GLU A 153 0.32 -12.66 -15.54
CA GLU A 153 -1.04 -13.20 -15.45
C GLU A 153 -2.09 -12.16 -15.04
N LEU A 154 -1.68 -10.93 -14.68
CA LEU A 154 -2.57 -9.88 -14.17
C LEU A 154 -3.07 -8.93 -15.26
N ASN A 155 -2.79 -9.22 -16.54
CA ASN A 155 -3.26 -8.47 -17.70
C ASN A 155 -4.75 -8.72 -18.01
#